data_AF-W7X096-F1
#
_entry.id   AF-W7X096-F1
#
_cell.length_a   1.000
_cell.length_b   1.000
_cell.length_c   1.000
_cell.angle_alpha   90.00
_cell.angle_beta   90.00
_cell.angle_gamma   90.00
#
_symmetry.space_group_name_H-M   'P 1'
#
loop_
_entity.id
_entity.type
_entity.pdbx_description
1 polymer ?
#
loop_
_entity_poly.entity_id
_entity_poly.type
_entity_poly.pdbx_seq_one_letter_code
_entity_poly.pdbx_strand_id
1 'polypeptide(L)'
;MSLYRRLRDGGFAAAEALVAAYRHYGSVCEPPQRISFDRAFDLVAHTDGLWLTSVQSFSLVACPTCHSEYLAAYGSAPRSNDECPFCKLVQRYGTDQRVQASFPVRPLPDLSQLDLGLHRLLNGR
;
A
#
# COMPACT_ATOMS: atom_id res chain seq x y z
N MET A 1 5.23 -1.91 1.88
CA MET A 1 6.50 -1.17 1.88
C MET A 1 6.42 0.25 2.41
N SER A 2 5.45 1.08 2.00
CA SER A 2 5.29 2.44 2.55
C SER A 2 5.13 2.45 4.08
N LEU A 3 4.32 1.56 4.65
CA LEU A 3 4.21 1.43 6.11
C LEU A 3 5.52 0.97 6.77
N TYR A 4 6.22 -0.01 6.18
CA TYR A 4 7.53 -0.43 6.66
C TYR A 4 8.50 0.76 6.73
N ARG A 5 8.58 1.56 5.64
CA ARG A 5 9.42 2.76 5.60
C ARG A 5 9.07 3.75 6.69
N ARG A 6 7.79 4.10 6.85
CA ARG A 6 7.34 4.99 7.93
C ARG A 6 7.74 4.50 9.34
N LEU A 7 7.67 3.19 9.58
CA LEU A 7 8.11 2.61 10.86
C LEU A 7 9.64 2.70 11.01
N ARG A 8 10.40 2.44 9.96
CA ARG A 8 11.87 2.61 9.99
C ARG A 8 12.28 4.05 10.26
N ASP A 9 11.64 5.00 9.59
CA ASP A 9 11.88 6.43 9.77
C ASP A 9 11.47 6.90 11.18
N GLY A 10 10.48 6.23 11.79
CA GLY A 10 10.09 6.41 13.19
C GLY A 10 11.02 5.74 14.21
N GLY A 11 12.12 5.10 13.79
CA GLY A 11 13.12 4.51 14.68
C GLY A 11 12.88 3.07 15.10
N PHE A 12 11.83 2.41 14.60
CA PHE A 12 11.56 1.00 14.92
C PHE A 12 12.57 0.07 14.26
N ALA A 13 12.97 -1.01 14.95
CA ALA A 13 13.90 -1.98 14.40
C ALA A 13 13.33 -2.68 13.16
N ALA A 14 14.21 -3.08 12.23
CA ALA A 14 13.78 -3.64 10.93
C ALA A 14 12.87 -4.87 11.06
N ALA A 15 13.16 -5.76 12.01
CA ALA A 15 12.37 -6.97 12.22
C ALA A 15 10.95 -6.65 12.73
N GLU A 16 10.86 -5.74 13.71
CA GLU A 16 9.58 -5.27 14.26
C GLU A 16 8.76 -4.54 13.21
N ALA A 17 9.39 -3.64 12.45
CA ALA A 17 8.77 -2.89 11.38
C ALA A 17 8.22 -3.81 10.28
N LEU A 18 8.96 -4.86 9.89
CA LEU A 18 8.51 -5.84 8.90
C LEU A 18 7.28 -6.61 9.38
N VAL A 19 7.33 -7.17 10.60
CA VAL A 19 6.21 -7.95 11.14
C VAL A 19 4.96 -7.08 11.28
N ALA A 20 5.09 -5.87 11.82
CA ALA A 20 3.98 -4.93 11.94
C ALA A 20 3.39 -4.55 10.57
N ALA A 21 4.25 -4.22 9.60
CA ALA A 21 3.81 -3.85 8.25
C ALA A 21 3.13 -5.02 7.53
N TYR A 22 3.62 -6.26 7.69
CA TYR A 22 3.03 -7.43 7.05
C TYR A 22 1.69 -7.81 7.67
N ARG A 23 1.55 -7.73 9.00
CA ARG A 23 0.25 -7.92 9.68
C ARG A 23 -0.78 -6.90 9.20
N HIS A 24 -0.38 -5.63 9.08
CA HIS A 24 -1.26 -4.59 8.54
C HIS A 24 -1.66 -4.87 7.09
N TYR A 25 -0.71 -5.26 6.24
CA TYR A 25 -0.99 -5.70 4.87
C TYR A 25 -2.03 -6.84 4.85
N GLY A 26 -1.88 -7.83 5.72
CA GLY A 26 -2.85 -8.92 5.88
C GLY A 26 -4.23 -8.48 6.38
N SER A 27 -4.34 -7.39 7.15
CA SER A 27 -5.63 -6.84 7.59
C SER A 27 -6.37 -6.04 6.52
N VAL A 28 -5.64 -5.50 5.54
CA VAL A 28 -6.20 -4.66 4.46
C VAL A 28 -6.53 -5.50 3.22
N CYS A 29 -5.78 -6.57 2.97
CA CYS A 29 -5.97 -7.43 1.80
C CYS A 29 -6.82 -8.66 2.12
N GLU A 30 -7.76 -8.97 1.22
CA GLU A 30 -8.54 -10.19 1.28
C GLU A 30 -7.65 -11.43 1.03
N PRO A 31 -7.81 -12.53 1.79
CA PRO A 31 -7.12 -13.78 1.53
C PRO A 31 -7.51 -14.40 0.17
N PRO A 32 -6.61 -15.13 -0.51
CA PRO A 32 -5.22 -15.38 -0.12
C PRO A 32 -4.32 -14.16 -0.37
N GLN A 33 -3.35 -13.94 0.52
CA GLN A 33 -2.41 -12.83 0.35
C GLN A 33 -1.58 -13.01 -0.93
N ARG A 34 -1.58 -12.00 -1.80
CA ARG A 34 -0.78 -12.01 -3.05
C ARG A 34 0.72 -12.01 -2.82
N ILE A 35 1.16 -11.51 -1.66
CA ILE A 35 2.57 -11.43 -1.23
C ILE A 35 2.69 -12.26 0.05
N SER A 36 3.50 -13.31 0.02
CA SER A 36 3.82 -14.12 1.21
C SER A 36 4.76 -13.36 2.15
N PHE A 37 4.88 -13.85 3.39
CA PHE A 37 5.81 -13.26 4.36
C PHE A 37 7.25 -13.35 3.88
N ASP A 38 7.67 -14.49 3.32
CA ASP A 38 9.03 -14.67 2.76
C ASP A 38 9.33 -13.65 1.66
N ARG A 39 8.36 -13.38 0.78
CA ARG A 39 8.52 -12.36 -0.26
C ARG A 39 8.59 -10.94 0.29
N ALA A 40 7.87 -10.66 1.39
CA ALA A 40 7.99 -9.38 2.07
C ALA A 40 9.33 -9.24 2.79
N PHE A 41 9.85 -10.33 3.38
CA PHE A 41 11.17 -10.39 4.00
C PHE A 41 12.29 -10.17 2.97
N ASP A 42 12.27 -10.90 1.85
CA ASP A 42 13.21 -10.72 0.73
C ASP A 42 13.19 -9.26 0.24
N LEU A 43 11.99 -8.72 0.04
CA LEU A 43 11.82 -7.35 -0.42
C LEU A 43 12.45 -6.35 0.57
N VAL A 44 12.22 -6.49 1.87
CA VAL A 44 12.84 -5.62 2.88
C VAL A 44 14.36 -5.77 2.89
N ALA A 45 14.88 -7.00 2.87
CA ALA A 45 16.32 -7.27 2.82
C ALA A 45 16.99 -6.53 1.65
N HIS A 46 16.41 -6.61 0.45
CA HIS A 46 16.88 -5.94 -0.75
C HIS A 46 16.59 -4.43 -0.82
N THR A 47 15.70 -3.91 0.02
CA THR A 47 15.40 -2.46 0.07
C THR A 47 16.30 -1.74 1.07
N ASP A 48 16.75 -2.41 2.13
CA ASP A 48 17.58 -1.81 3.18
C ASP A 48 19.05 -2.30 3.17
N GLY A 49 19.36 -3.35 2.41
CA GLY A 49 20.68 -3.98 2.43
C GLY A 49 20.98 -4.60 3.79
N LEU A 50 20.04 -5.40 4.31
CA LEU A 50 20.15 -6.06 5.60
C LEU A 50 19.75 -7.55 5.56
N TRP A 51 20.12 -8.28 6.61
CA TRP A 51 19.92 -9.73 6.79
C TRP A 51 20.59 -10.61 5.73
N LEU A 52 19.98 -10.76 4.56
CA LEU A 52 20.40 -11.68 3.50
C LEU A 52 21.35 -11.04 2.47
N THR A 53 21.35 -9.72 2.38
CA THR A 53 22.14 -8.97 1.40
C THR A 53 22.67 -7.69 2.03
N SER A 54 23.83 -7.22 1.60
CA SER A 54 24.36 -5.87 1.91
C SER A 54 24.10 -4.87 0.79
N VAL A 55 23.57 -5.32 -0.36
CA VAL A 55 23.28 -4.51 -1.54
C VAL A 55 21.81 -4.15 -1.57
N GLN A 56 21.54 -2.85 -1.72
CA GLN A 56 20.20 -2.33 -1.98
C GLN A 56 19.89 -2.48 -3.48
N SER A 57 18.84 -3.25 -3.79
CA SER A 57 18.33 -3.46 -5.15
C SER A 57 17.10 -2.60 -5.44
N PHE A 58 16.37 -2.19 -4.40
CA PHE A 58 15.13 -1.42 -4.53
C PHE A 58 15.16 -0.14 -3.70
N SER A 59 14.39 0.84 -4.15
CA SER A 59 14.08 2.06 -3.41
C SER A 59 12.58 2.34 -3.46
N LEU A 60 12.07 3.08 -2.47
CA LEU A 60 10.71 3.60 -2.51
C LEU A 60 10.78 5.04 -3.02
N VAL A 61 10.05 5.35 -4.09
CA VAL A 61 10.05 6.67 -4.73
C VAL A 61 8.64 7.21 -4.82
N ALA A 62 8.48 8.52 -4.78
CA ALA A 62 7.20 9.20 -4.96
C ALA A 62 7.05 9.68 -6.41
N CYS A 63 5.90 9.40 -7.01
CA CYS A 63 5.59 9.95 -8.34
C CYS A 63 5.44 11.48 -8.29
N PRO A 64 6.08 12.25 -9.19
CA PRO A 64 5.95 13.71 -9.20
C PRO A 64 4.54 14.19 -9.61
N THR A 65 3.71 13.32 -10.19
CA THR A 65 2.36 13.65 -10.65
C THR A 65 1.27 13.28 -9.65
N CYS A 66 1.26 12.03 -9.16
CA CYS A 66 0.20 11.56 -8.25
C CYS A 66 0.65 11.40 -6.80
N HIS A 67 1.93 11.67 -6.50
CA HIS A 67 2.55 11.58 -5.17
C HIS A 67 2.48 10.22 -4.47
N SER A 68 1.94 9.20 -5.14
CA SER A 68 1.91 7.84 -4.62
C SER A 68 3.32 7.25 -4.59
N GLU A 69 3.63 6.57 -3.50
CA GLU A 69 4.90 5.86 -3.30
C GLU A 69 4.88 4.48 -3.95
N TYR A 70 5.86 4.17 -4.79
CA TYR A 70 6.03 2.85 -5.41
C TYR A 70 7.47 2.36 -5.32
N LEU A 71 7.63 1.05 -5.46
CA LEU A 71 8.94 0.41 -5.53
C LEU A 71 9.55 0.60 -6.91
N ALA A 72 10.81 1.04 -6.92
CA ALA A 72 11.62 1.18 -8.11
C ALA A 72 13.00 0.55 -7.88
N ALA A 73 13.81 0.46 -8.94
CA ALA A 73 15.21 0.08 -8.79
C ALA A 73 15.93 1.05 -7.83
N TYR A 74 16.96 0.56 -7.15
CA TYR A 74 17.78 1.43 -6.32
C TYR A 74 18.43 2.52 -7.18
N GLY A 75 18.37 3.78 -6.72
CA GLY A 75 18.89 4.94 -7.46
C GLY A 75 17.93 5.54 -8.49
N SER A 76 16.73 4.98 -8.67
CA SER A 76 15.69 5.59 -9.51
C SER A 76 15.27 6.96 -8.96
N ALA A 77 15.16 7.95 -9.85
CA ALA A 77 14.66 9.28 -9.56
C ALA A 77 13.59 9.66 -10.59
N PRO A 78 12.29 9.44 -10.29
CA PRO A 78 11.23 9.65 -11.26
C PRO A 78 11.10 11.14 -11.62
N ARG A 79 11.20 11.44 -12.91
CA ARG A 79 11.05 12.79 -13.48
C ARG A 79 9.67 13.03 -14.11
N SER A 80 8.97 11.94 -14.42
CA SER A 80 7.63 11.92 -15.02
C SER A 80 6.81 10.78 -14.39
N ASN A 81 5.57 10.60 -14.84
CA ASN A 81 4.71 9.49 -14.43
C ASN A 81 4.89 8.23 -15.31
N ASP A 82 5.85 8.22 -16.24
CA ASP A 82 6.01 7.14 -17.22
C ASP A 82 6.34 5.78 -16.58
N GLU A 83 6.91 5.75 -15.39
CA GLU A 83 7.18 4.52 -14.63
C GLU A 83 6.17 4.27 -13.51
N CYS A 84 5.29 5.24 -13.21
CA CYS A 84 4.40 5.16 -12.06
C CYS A 84 3.28 4.11 -12.29
N PRO A 85 3.24 3.02 -11.50
CA PRO A 85 2.22 2.00 -11.67
C PRO A 85 0.80 2.52 -11.35
N PHE A 86 0.68 3.49 -10.44
CA PHE A 86 -0.61 4.08 -10.06
C PHE A 86 -1.20 4.96 -11.17
N CYS A 87 -0.40 5.84 -11.77
CA CYS A 87 -0.86 6.66 -12.91
C CYS A 87 -1.29 5.76 -14.08
N LYS A 88 -0.50 4.72 -14.39
CA LYS A 88 -0.85 3.73 -15.41
C LYS A 88 -2.12 2.95 -15.07
N LEU A 89 -2.31 2.61 -13.79
CA LEU A 89 -3.53 1.94 -13.33
C LEU A 89 -4.77 2.81 -13.60
N VAL A 90 -4.73 4.08 -13.18
CA VAL A 90 -5.84 5.03 -13.38
C VAL A 90 -6.13 5.23 -14.86
N GLN A 91 -5.08 5.45 -15.67
CA GLN A 91 -5.22 5.63 -17.11
C GLN A 91 -5.89 4.43 -17.80
N ARG A 92 -5.58 3.21 -17.35
CA ARG A 92 -6.11 1.97 -17.93
C ARG A 92 -7.48 1.56 -17.37
N TYR A 93 -7.91 2.10 -16.25
CA TYR A 93 -9.13 1.65 -15.57
C TYR A 93 -10.37 1.71 -16.47
N GLY A 94 -10.51 2.78 -17.28
CA GLY A 94 -11.67 2.96 -18.16
C GLY A 94 -11.72 2.00 -19.35
N THR A 95 -10.61 1.35 -19.71
CA THR A 95 -10.48 0.59 -20.96
C THR A 95 -10.07 -0.87 -20.77
N ASP A 96 -9.51 -1.23 -19.60
CA ASP A 96 -8.98 -2.57 -19.33
C ASP A 96 -9.86 -3.35 -18.33
N GLN A 97 -10.60 -4.33 -18.86
CA GLN A 97 -11.49 -5.19 -18.06
C GLN A 97 -10.75 -5.99 -16.97
N ARG A 98 -9.47 -6.36 -17.18
CA ARG A 98 -8.70 -7.08 -16.15
C ARG A 98 -8.38 -6.18 -14.97
N VAL A 99 -8.10 -4.90 -15.24
CA VAL A 99 -7.89 -3.89 -14.21
C VAL A 99 -9.19 -3.68 -13.44
N GLN A 100 -10.32 -3.52 -14.14
CA GLN A 100 -11.64 -3.38 -13.50
C GLN A 100 -11.99 -4.58 -12.61
N ALA A 101 -11.76 -5.81 -13.09
CA ALA A 101 -11.99 -7.03 -12.32
C ALA A 101 -11.09 -7.12 -11.07
N SER A 102 -9.88 -6.57 -11.12
CA SER A 102 -8.95 -6.54 -9.98
C SER A 102 -9.28 -5.43 -8.97
N PHE A 103 -9.96 -4.38 -9.42
CA PHE A 103 -10.33 -3.19 -8.63
C PHE A 103 -11.81 -2.87 -8.83
N PRO A 104 -12.72 -3.75 -8.39
CA PRO A 104 -14.15 -3.56 -8.59
C PRO A 104 -14.63 -2.30 -7.87
N VAL A 105 -15.52 -1.54 -8.54
CA VAL A 105 -16.21 -0.43 -7.90
C VAL A 105 -17.03 -0.98 -6.74
N ARG A 106 -16.67 -0.63 -5.51
CA ARG A 106 -17.51 -0.92 -4.34
C ARG A 106 -18.59 0.16 -4.30
N PRO A 107 -19.89 -0.20 -4.32
CA PRO A 107 -20.94 0.78 -4.11
C PRO A 107 -20.69 1.53 -2.80
N LEU A 108 -20.90 2.85 -2.82
CA LEU A 108 -20.93 3.59 -1.57
C LEU A 108 -22.03 2.98 -0.68
N PRO A 109 -21.78 2.79 0.63
CA PRO A 109 -22.83 2.33 1.53
C PRO A 109 -24.02 3.29 1.44
N ASP A 110 -25.21 2.72 1.42
CA ASP A 110 -26.44 3.51 1.48
C ASP A 110 -26.49 4.26 2.82
N LEU A 111 -26.20 5.55 2.77
CA LEU A 111 -26.12 6.40 3.96
C LEU A 111 -27.48 6.55 4.65
N SER A 112 -28.60 6.23 3.97
CA SER A 112 -29.93 6.25 4.59
C SER A 112 -30.12 5.14 5.63
N GLN A 113 -29.27 4.10 5.61
CA GLN A 113 -29.28 2.99 6.57
C GLN A 113 -28.31 3.18 7.73
N LEU A 114 -27.45 4.20 7.68
CA LEU A 114 -26.60 4.58 8.79
C LEU A 114 -27.44 5.39 9.79
N ASP A 115 -28.03 4.70 10.77
CA ASP A 115 -28.61 5.36 11.94
C ASP A 115 -27.48 6.03 12.74
N LEU A 116 -27.16 7.27 12.39
CA LEU A 116 -26.05 8.09 12.93
C LEU A 116 -26.28 8.49 14.40
N GLY A 117 -27.03 7.72 15.18
CA GLY A 117 -27.27 7.94 16.61
C GLY A 117 -28.10 9.19 16.92
N LEU A 118 -28.57 9.93 15.90
CA LEU A 118 -29.37 11.14 16.10
C LEU A 118 -30.69 10.84 16.83
N HIS A 119 -31.24 9.63 16.65
CA HIS A 119 -32.45 9.19 17.34
C HIS A 119 -32.27 8.89 18.84
N ARG A 120 -31.04 8.64 19.33
CA ARG A 120 -30.78 8.48 20.77
C ARG A 120 -30.68 9.79 21.53
N LEU A 121 -30.33 10.89 20.84
CA LEU A 121 -30.27 12.23 21.45
C LEU A 121 -31.66 12.89 21.53
N LEU A 122 -32.59 12.53 20.64
CA LEU A 122 -33.92 13.13 20.58
C LEU A 122 -34.98 12.40 21.42
N ASN A 123 -34.74 11.15 21.83
CA ASN A 123 -35.70 10.33 22.61
C ASN A 123 -35.26 10.03 24.05
N GLY A 124 -34.29 10.75 24.60
CA GLY A 124 -33.95 10.68 26.03
C GLY A 124 -35.06 11.28 26.90
N ARG A 125 -36.03 10.45 27.29
CA ARG A 125 -36.85 10.64 28.50
C ARG A 125 -36.27 9.81 29.63
#